data_AF-A0A8T5UDC4-F1
#
_entry.id   AF-A0A8T5UDC4-F1
#
_cell.length_a   1.000
_cell.length_b   1.000
_cell.length_c   1.000
_cell.angle_alpha   90.00
_cell.angle_beta   90.00
_cell.angle_gamma   90.00
#
_symmetry.space_group_name_H-M   'P 1'
#
loop_
_entity.id
_entity.type
_entity.pdbx_description
1 polymer ?
#
loop_
_entity_poly.entity_id
_entity_poly.type
_entity_poly.pdbx_seq_one_letter_code
_entity_poly.pdbx_strand_id
1 'polypeptide(L)'
;MSISQNFPRIVQSIKVSCPICNSRKEIDIPLEIINESKHLTTISISKGMICEHHFQLFLDKNFAIRGYQKVDFQVNDAKAQKSKMTLEEIYEEFAEFIPDDNITFIPFIIKDKRR
;
A
#
# COMPACT_ATOMS: atom_id res chain seq x y z
N MET A 1 17.87 13.01 21.80
CA MET A 1 18.67 13.47 20.65
C MET A 1 18.42 12.51 19.50
N SER A 2 17.44 12.81 18.66
CA SER A 2 17.11 11.98 17.49
C SER A 2 17.89 12.55 16.31
N ILE A 3 19.03 11.95 15.99
CA ILE A 3 19.81 12.34 14.82
C ILE A 3 19.04 11.80 13.61
N SER A 4 18.15 12.62 13.04
CA SER A 4 17.64 12.40 11.70
C SER A 4 18.82 12.53 10.75
N GLN A 5 19.46 11.42 10.43
CA GLN A 5 20.54 11.37 9.45
C GLN A 5 19.93 11.68 8.08
N ASN A 6 19.97 12.96 7.72
CA ASN A 6 19.62 13.46 6.41
C ASN A 6 20.81 13.17 5.49
N PHE A 7 20.92 11.91 5.05
CA PHE A 7 21.89 11.55 4.02
C PHE A 7 21.57 12.33 2.74
N PRO A 8 22.57 12.87 2.02
CA PRO A 8 22.34 13.42 0.70
C PRO A 8 21.83 12.28 -0.19
N ARG A 9 20.52 12.26 -0.45
CA ARG A 9 19.92 11.31 -1.38
C ARG A 9 20.46 11.67 -2.77
N ILE A 10 21.46 10.94 -3.22
CA ILE A 10 21.95 11.09 -4.58
C ILE A 10 20.83 10.55 -5.47
N VAL A 11 20.12 11.47 -6.12
CA VAL A 11 19.01 11.18 -7.01
C VAL A 11 19.43 11.44 -8.45
N GLN A 12 18.90 10.64 -9.36
CA GLN A 12 19.04 10.85 -10.80
C GLN A 12 17.66 11.07 -11.40
N SER A 13 17.48 12.20 -12.06
CA SER A 13 16.26 12.51 -12.79
C SER A 13 16.24 11.74 -14.11
N ILE A 14 15.15 11.02 -14.39
CA ILE A 14 14.92 10.34 -15.65
C ILE A 14 13.58 10.76 -16.27
N LYS A 15 13.53 10.82 -17.61
CA LYS A 15 12.30 11.09 -18.36
C LYS A 15 11.54 9.80 -18.60
N VAL A 16 10.42 9.63 -17.91
CA VAL A 16 9.54 8.46 -18.04
C VAL A 16 8.36 8.80 -18.93
N SER A 17 8.06 7.92 -19.89
CA SER A 17 6.88 8.03 -20.76
C SER A 17 5.89 6.92 -20.45
N CYS A 18 4.63 7.26 -20.23
CA CYS A 18 3.58 6.27 -20.03
C CYS A 18 3.36 5.45 -21.32
N PRO A 19 3.42 4.09 -21.27
CA PRO A 19 3.25 3.23 -22.44
C PRO A 19 1.78 3.12 -22.92
N ILE A 20 0.84 3.77 -22.23
CA ILE A 20 -0.60 3.71 -22.52
C ILE A 20 -1.10 5.01 -23.17
N CYS A 21 -0.75 6.17 -22.59
CA CYS A 21 -1.19 7.48 -23.09
C CYS A 21 -0.07 8.40 -23.58
N ASN A 22 1.19 7.94 -23.52
CA ASN A 22 2.36 8.68 -23.96
C ASN A 22 2.68 9.96 -23.16
N SER A 23 2.02 10.19 -22.01
CA SER A 23 2.34 11.28 -21.08
C SER A 23 3.77 11.14 -20.57
N ARG A 24 4.50 12.26 -20.49
CA ARG A 24 5.91 12.28 -20.07
C ARG A 24 6.06 13.07 -18.78
N LYS A 25 6.90 12.56 -17.88
CA LYS A 25 7.27 13.27 -16.65
C LYS A 25 8.68 12.92 -16.22
N GLU A 26 9.35 13.86 -15.59
CA GLU A 26 10.63 13.63 -14.93
C GLU A 26 10.40 13.09 -13.53
N ILE A 27 11.09 11.99 -13.20
CA ILE A 27 11.03 11.34 -11.89
C ILE A 27 12.45 11.20 -11.36
N ASP A 28 12.61 11.57 -10.10
CA ASP A 28 13.87 11.44 -9.38
C ASP A 28 13.96 10.06 -8.74
N ILE A 29 14.99 9.32 -9.11
CA ILE A 29 15.22 7.95 -8.62
C ILE A 29 16.46 7.94 -7.75
N PRO A 30 16.36 7.50 -6.49
CA PRO A 30 17.52 7.29 -5.64
C PRO A 30 18.43 6.19 -6.19
N LEU A 31 19.73 6.48 -6.28
CA LEU A 31 20.76 5.53 -6.72
C LEU A 31 20.82 4.25 -5.87
N GLU A 32 20.41 4.34 -4.60
CA GLU A 32 20.41 3.23 -3.64
C GLU A 32 19.60 2.02 -4.15
N ILE A 33 18.45 2.28 -4.77
CA ILE A 33 17.50 1.22 -5.21
C ILE A 33 18.04 0.46 -6.43
N ILE A 34 18.89 1.10 -7.24
CA ILE A 34 19.40 0.52 -8.48
C ILE A 34 20.57 -0.43 -8.22
N ASN A 35 21.39 -0.11 -7.23
CA ASN A 35 22.60 -0.88 -6.93
C ASN A 35 22.31 -2.25 -6.30
N GLU A 36 21.13 -2.44 -5.72
CA GLU A 36 20.72 -3.73 -5.13
C GLU A 36 20.36 -4.78 -6.19
N SER A 37 20.00 -4.37 -7.41
CA SER A 37 19.55 -5.28 -8.46
C SER A 37 20.71 -5.81 -9.33
N LYS A 38 20.78 -7.13 -9.56
CA LYS A 38 21.87 -7.73 -10.36
C LYS A 38 21.87 -7.25 -11.82
N HIS A 39 20.70 -6.95 -12.41
CA HIS A 39 20.58 -6.59 -13.83
C HIS A 39 19.55 -5.51 -14.16
N LEU A 40 18.33 -5.54 -13.58
CA LEU A 40 17.26 -4.55 -13.84
C LEU A 40 16.53 -4.18 -12.55
N THR A 41 16.28 -2.89 -12.37
CA THR A 41 15.43 -2.34 -11.30
C THR A 41 14.02 -2.18 -11.84
N THR A 42 13.05 -2.80 -11.16
CA THR A 42 11.63 -2.67 -11.52
C THR A 42 11.00 -1.59 -10.64
N ILE A 43 10.43 -0.57 -11.25
CA ILE A 43 9.75 0.53 -10.53
C ILE A 43 8.27 0.54 -10.92
N SER A 44 7.41 0.53 -9.91
CA SER A 44 5.95 0.64 -10.09
C SER A 44 5.52 2.10 -10.08
N ILE A 45 4.87 2.55 -11.15
CA ILE A 45 4.31 3.89 -11.30
C ILE A 45 2.82 3.84 -11.03
N SER A 46 2.42 4.35 -9.86
CA SER A 46 1.01 4.46 -9.45
C SER A 46 0.24 5.52 -10.24
N LYS A 47 -1.09 5.36 -10.28
CA LYS A 47 -2.02 6.36 -10.84
C LYS A 47 -1.80 7.71 -10.15
N GLY A 48 -1.86 8.79 -10.93
CA GLY A 48 -1.64 10.16 -10.46
C GLY A 48 -0.18 10.59 -10.37
N MET A 49 0.79 9.66 -10.48
CA MET A 49 2.21 10.03 -10.43
C MET A 49 2.67 10.67 -11.74
N ILE A 50 2.27 10.12 -12.89
CA ILE A 50 2.50 10.69 -14.24
C ILE A 50 1.17 10.97 -14.95
N CYS A 51 0.24 10.02 -14.86
CA CYS A 51 -1.09 10.05 -15.45
C CYS A 51 -1.98 9.07 -14.67
N GLU A 52 -3.23 8.88 -15.11
CA GLU A 52 -4.20 7.96 -14.49
C GLU A 52 -3.91 6.46 -14.73
N HIS A 53 -2.81 6.12 -15.40
CA HIS A 53 -2.42 4.74 -15.69
C HIS A 53 -1.41 4.21 -14.69
N HIS A 54 -1.61 2.96 -14.28
CA HIS A 54 -0.63 2.18 -13.52
C HIS A 54 0.19 1.33 -14.48
N PHE A 55 1.52 1.37 -14.33
CA PHE A 55 2.44 0.57 -15.14
C PHE A 55 3.76 0.38 -14.40
N GLN A 56 4.55 -0.60 -14.82
CA GLN A 56 5.89 -0.84 -14.32
C GLN A 56 6.93 -0.45 -15.37
N LEU A 57 8.07 0.08 -14.93
CA LEU A 57 9.20 0.38 -15.78
C LEU A 57 10.43 -0.41 -15.34
N PHE A 58 11.26 -0.78 -16.30
CA PHE A 58 12.52 -1.48 -16.07
C PHE A 58 13.69 -0.55 -16.36
N LEU A 59 14.52 -0.30 -15.36
CA LEU A 59 15.73 0.50 -15.46
C LEU A 59 16.97 -0.37 -15.31
N ASP A 60 18.00 -0.06 -16.08
CA ASP A 60 19.32 -0.64 -15.87
C ASP A 60 20.17 0.21 -14.89
N LYS A 61 21.41 -0.24 -14.65
CA LYS A 61 22.39 0.45 -13.80
C LYS A 61 22.86 1.79 -14.36
N ASN A 62 22.62 2.05 -15.65
CA ASN A 62 22.98 3.29 -16.34
C ASN A 62 21.79 4.26 -16.41
N PHE A 63 20.70 4.01 -15.67
CA PHE A 63 19.48 4.81 -15.69
C PHE A 63 18.77 4.82 -17.06
N ALA A 64 19.07 3.83 -17.90
CA ALA A 64 18.43 3.65 -19.18
C ALA A 64 17.17 2.79 -19.01
N ILE A 65 16.04 3.29 -19.53
CA ILE A 65 14.78 2.57 -19.55
C ILE A 65 14.89 1.44 -20.58
N ARG A 66 14.84 0.19 -20.11
CA ARG A 66 14.93 -1.01 -20.96
C ARG A 66 13.57 -1.50 -21.44
N GLY A 67 12.50 -1.13 -20.75
CA GLY A 67 11.16 -1.49 -21.15
C GLY A 67 10.09 -1.03 -20.17
N TYR A 68 8.86 -1.29 -20.56
CA TYR A 68 7.67 -1.03 -19.77
C TYR A 68 6.80 -2.29 -19.72
N GLN A 69 6.11 -2.47 -18.62
CA GLN A 69 5.11 -3.51 -18.45
C GLN A 69 3.77 -2.87 -18.07
N LYS A 70 2.75 -3.17 -18.86
CA LYS A 70 1.37 -2.81 -18.54
C LYS A 70 0.86 -3.80 -17.51
N VAL A 71 0.04 -3.32 -16.57
CA VAL A 71 -0.57 -4.16 -15.55
C VAL A 71 -2.00 -4.45 -15.99
N ASP A 72 -2.25 -5.69 -16.44
CA ASP A 72 -3.56 -6.13 -16.90
C ASP A 72 -4.53 -6.37 -15.73
N PHE A 73 -4.00 -6.80 -14.57
CA PHE A 73 -4.76 -7.06 -13.36
C PHE A 73 -3.92 -6.80 -12.11
N GLN A 74 -4.41 -5.95 -11.22
CA GLN A 74 -3.81 -5.72 -9.91
C GLN A 74 -4.65 -6.45 -8.86
N VAL A 75 -4.08 -7.47 -8.23
CA VAL A 75 -4.70 -8.10 -7.06
C VAL A 75 -4.61 -7.09 -5.92
N ASN A 76 -5.75 -6.54 -5.52
CA ASN A 76 -5.81 -5.84 -4.24
C ASN A 76 -5.85 -6.92 -3.16
N ASP A 77 -4.88 -6.91 -2.24
CA ASP A 77 -5.10 -7.60 -0.97
C ASP A 77 -6.39 -7.04 -0.40
N ALA A 78 -7.42 -7.88 -0.36
CA ALA A 78 -8.55 -7.67 0.51
C ALA A 78 -8.00 -7.80 1.93
N LYS A 79 -7.29 -6.76 2.41
CA LYS A 79 -7.23 -6.50 3.85
C LYS A 79 -8.69 -6.52 4.25
N ALA A 80 -9.06 -7.55 5.00
CA ALA A 80 -10.41 -7.76 5.50
C ALA A 80 -10.97 -6.38 5.80
N GLN A 81 -11.97 -5.94 5.03
CA GLN A 81 -12.75 -4.81 5.44
C GLN A 81 -13.22 -5.24 6.82
N LYS A 82 -12.63 -4.69 7.89
CA LYS A 82 -13.21 -4.81 9.22
C LYS A 82 -14.59 -4.25 9.01
N SER A 83 -15.58 -5.13 8.91
CA SER A 83 -16.97 -4.74 8.98
C SER A 83 -17.05 -3.87 10.23
N LYS A 84 -17.53 -2.64 10.07
CA LYS A 84 -17.79 -1.77 11.21
C LYS A 84 -19.04 -2.31 11.91
N MET A 85 -18.96 -3.51 12.50
CA MET A 85 -19.97 -3.94 13.46
C MET A 85 -19.66 -3.25 14.78
N THR A 86 -20.68 -2.69 15.41
CA THR A 86 -20.55 -2.09 16.73
C THR A 86 -20.37 -3.18 17.79
N LEU A 87 -19.89 -2.80 18.97
CA LEU A 87 -19.76 -3.74 20.09
C LEU A 87 -21.13 -4.30 20.50
N GLU A 88 -22.18 -3.50 20.37
CA GLU A 88 -23.57 -3.86 20.58
C GLU A 88 -24.04 -4.93 19.59
N GLU A 89 -23.78 -4.75 18.29
CA GLU A 89 -24.18 -5.69 17.25
C GLU A 89 -23.47 -7.05 17.41
N ILE A 90 -22.17 -7.00 17.74
CA ILE A 90 -21.40 -8.21 18.05
C ILE A 90 -21.98 -8.91 19.29
N TYR A 91 -22.35 -8.15 20.32
CA TYR A 91 -22.96 -8.73 21.52
C TYR A 91 -24.29 -9.42 21.21
N GLU A 92 -25.19 -8.77 20.46
CA GLU A 92 -26.51 -9.35 20.14
C GLU A 92 -26.41 -10.63 19.29
N GLU A 93 -25.45 -10.70 18.38
CA GLU A 93 -25.28 -11.86 17.50
C GLU A 93 -24.63 -13.06 18.23
N PHE A 94 -23.76 -12.80 19.22
CA PHE A 94 -22.98 -13.84 19.89
C PHE A 94 -23.24 -13.95 21.40
N ALA A 95 -24.31 -13.35 21.91
CA ALA A 95 -24.61 -13.26 23.36
C ALA A 95 -24.51 -14.62 24.06
N GLU A 96 -24.99 -15.69 23.42
CA GLU A 96 -25.00 -17.04 23.97
C GLU A 96 -23.61 -17.60 24.31
N PHE A 97 -22.58 -17.12 23.62
CA PHE A 97 -21.18 -17.56 23.80
C PHE A 97 -20.36 -16.63 24.71
N ILE A 98 -20.91 -15.49 25.13
CA ILE A 98 -20.23 -14.52 25.97
C ILE A 98 -20.56 -14.86 27.44
N PRO A 99 -19.55 -15.17 28.28
CA PRO A 99 -19.79 -15.47 29.68
C PRO A 99 -20.17 -14.20 30.46
N ASP A 100 -20.95 -14.35 31.52
CA ASP A 100 -21.53 -13.23 32.27
C ASP A 100 -20.47 -12.38 32.99
N ASP A 101 -19.27 -12.93 33.24
CA ASP A 101 -18.14 -12.25 33.84
C ASP A 101 -17.22 -11.54 32.83
N ASN A 102 -17.61 -11.50 31.54
CA ASN A 102 -16.82 -10.85 30.51
C ASN A 102 -16.79 -9.32 30.68
N ILE A 103 -15.67 -8.81 31.18
CA ILE A 103 -15.46 -7.38 31.45
C ILE A 103 -15.72 -6.44 30.26
N THR A 104 -15.54 -6.91 29.02
CA THR A 104 -15.73 -6.09 27.83
C THR A 104 -17.21 -5.88 27.51
N PHE A 105 -18.04 -6.89 27.80
CA PHE A 105 -19.47 -6.86 27.46
C PHE A 105 -20.38 -6.57 28.66
N ILE A 106 -19.83 -6.34 29.87
CA ILE A 106 -20.59 -5.96 31.09
C ILE A 106 -21.70 -4.92 30.82
N PRO A 107 -21.46 -3.81 30.09
CA PRO A 107 -22.50 -2.80 29.87
C PRO A 107 -23.74 -3.32 29.12
N PHE A 108 -23.58 -4.38 28.33
CA PHE A 108 -24.63 -5.03 27.56
C PHE A 108 -25.26 -6.18 28.34
N ILE A 109 -24.42 -6.99 29.01
CA ILE A 109 -24.86 -8.11 29.88
C ILE A 109 -25.82 -7.60 30.96
N ILE A 110 -25.49 -6.50 31.67
CA ILE A 110 -26.34 -5.94 32.73
C ILE A 110 -27.70 -5.46 32.20
N LYS A 111 -27.78 -5.08 30.91
CA LYS A 111 -29.01 -4.59 30.29
C LYS A 111 -29.84 -5.70 29.63
N ASP A 112 -29.26 -6.88 29.46
CA ASP A 112 -29.89 -7.99 28.77
C ASP A 112 -30.89 -8.71 29.69
N LYS A 113 -32.15 -8.74 29.27
CA LYS A 113 -33.24 -9.39 30.04
C LYS A 113 -33.27 -10.91 29.88
N ARG A 114 -32.45 -11.47 28.97
CA ARG A 114 -32.36 -12.92 28.71
C ARG A 114 -31.43 -13.64 29.69
N ARG A 115 -30.62 -12.89 30.43
CA ARG A 115 -29.67 -13.37 31.44
C ARG A 115 -30.24 -13.23 32.85
#